data_AF-A0A257STX8-F1
#
_entry.id   AF-A0A257STX8-F1
#
_cell.length_a   1.000
_cell.length_b   1.000
_cell.length_c   1.000
_cell.angle_alpha   90.00
_cell.angle_beta   90.00
_cell.angle_gamma   90.00
#
_symmetry.space_group_name_H-M   'P 1'
#
loop_
_entity.id
_entity.type
_entity.pdbx_description
1 polymer ?
#
loop_
_entity_poly.entity_id
_entity_poly.type
_entity_poly.pdbx_seq_one_letter_code
_entity_poly.pdbx_strand_id
1 'polypeptide(L)'
;MVEFSKIEHAESIAKIIRHHHEHLDGSGYPDGLDGRNIPLLSRIIAVADSYDAISMHRHYSGATSHARALEIMRSESGTKLDPEVLDVFEDVINSGFNVHT
;
A
#
# COMPACT_ATOMS: atom_id res chain seq x y z
N MET A 1 29.36 3.84 5.14
CA MET A 1 28.49 4.70 4.31
C MET A 1 28.46 4.07 2.93
N VAL A 2 27.36 3.39 2.56
CA VAL A 2 27.23 2.73 1.26
C VAL A 2 27.00 3.82 0.22
N GLU A 3 27.78 3.85 -0.86
CA GLU A 3 27.53 4.75 -1.97
C GLU A 3 26.27 4.30 -2.72
N PHE A 4 25.17 5.02 -2.52
CA PHE A 4 23.90 4.81 -3.23
C PHE A 4 23.99 5.04 -4.75
N SER A 5 25.10 5.61 -5.24
CA SER A 5 25.35 5.97 -6.65
C SER A 5 25.50 4.77 -7.60
N LYS A 6 25.47 3.52 -7.10
CA LYS A 6 25.66 2.30 -7.90
C LYS A 6 24.42 1.42 -8.03
N ILE A 7 23.27 1.82 -7.48
CA ILE A 7 22.02 1.09 -7.62
C ILE A 7 21.25 1.68 -8.79
N GLU A 8 21.07 0.91 -9.85
CA GLU A 8 20.22 1.28 -10.98
C GLU A 8 18.81 1.64 -10.48
N HIS A 9 18.21 2.72 -11.01
CA HIS A 9 16.89 3.22 -10.61
C HIS A 9 16.77 3.72 -9.15
N ALA A 10 17.87 3.95 -8.44
CA ALA A 10 17.87 4.40 -7.04
C ALA A 10 16.97 5.63 -6.80
N GLU A 11 17.03 6.64 -7.67
CA GLU A 11 16.22 7.86 -7.51
C GLU A 11 14.72 7.60 -7.64
N SER A 12 14.31 6.81 -8.63
CA SER A 12 12.90 6.44 -8.81
C SER A 12 12.39 5.60 -7.65
N ILE A 13 13.19 4.65 -7.16
CA ILE A 13 12.85 3.82 -6.01
C ILE A 13 12.75 4.69 -4.75
N ALA A 14 13.69 5.60 -4.54
CA ALA A 14 13.64 6.53 -3.41
C ALA A 14 12.38 7.40 -3.43
N LYS A 15 11.94 7.86 -4.62
CA LYS A 15 10.67 8.60 -4.77
C LYS A 15 9.47 7.74 -4.40
N ILE A 16 9.45 6.48 -4.83
CA ILE A 16 8.36 5.53 -4.52
C ILE A 16 8.28 5.30 -3.00
N ILE A 17 9.41 5.00 -2.38
CA ILE A 17 9.51 4.78 -0.93
C ILE A 17 9.19 6.06 -0.16
N ARG A 18 9.58 7.24 -0.64
CA ARG A 18 9.28 8.49 0.07
C ARG A 18 7.77 8.74 0.22
N HIS A 19 6.98 8.38 -0.80
CA HIS A 19 5.57 8.78 -0.89
C HIS A 19 4.58 7.66 -0.56
N HIS A 20 5.00 6.50 -0.04
CA HIS A 20 4.07 5.41 0.29
C HIS A 20 3.21 5.69 1.55
N HIS A 21 3.50 6.76 2.29
CA HIS A 21 2.67 7.26 3.40
C HIS A 21 1.83 8.49 3.01
N GLU A 22 1.82 8.89 1.74
CA GLU A 22 0.83 9.83 1.24
C GLU A 22 -0.55 9.16 1.23
N HIS A 23 -1.58 9.95 1.53
CA HIS A 23 -2.97 9.49 1.51
C HIS A 23 -3.65 10.02 0.25
N LEU A 24 -4.56 9.25 -0.33
CA LEU A 24 -5.26 9.65 -1.56
C LEU A 24 -5.98 11.00 -1.46
N ASP A 25 -6.47 11.38 -0.27
CA ASP A 25 -7.12 12.66 0.01
C ASP A 25 -6.16 13.82 0.34
N GLY A 26 -4.85 13.59 0.31
CA GLY A 26 -3.83 14.58 0.63
C GLY A 26 -3.56 14.79 2.11
N SER A 27 -4.19 14.02 3.02
CA SER A 27 -3.96 14.11 4.46
C SER A 27 -2.67 13.42 4.94
N GLY A 28 -1.96 12.74 4.02
CA GLY A 28 -0.74 12.00 4.29
C GLY A 28 0.52 12.87 4.28
N TYR A 29 1.67 12.20 4.26
CA TYR A 29 2.98 12.84 4.38
C TYR A 29 4.02 12.09 3.54
N PRO A 30 5.20 12.67 3.25
CA PRO A 30 5.75 13.93 3.75
C PRO A 30 5.38 15.20 2.98
N ASP A 31 4.89 15.09 1.75
CA ASP A 31 4.75 16.21 0.81
C ASP A 31 3.28 16.59 0.57
N GLY A 32 2.31 15.84 1.12
CA GLY A 32 0.89 16.14 1.06
C GLY A 32 0.32 15.95 -0.34
N LEU A 33 0.82 14.93 -1.05
CA LEU A 33 0.35 14.61 -2.40
C LEU A 33 -1.02 13.95 -2.34
N ASP A 34 -1.88 14.27 -3.32
CA ASP A 34 -3.22 13.71 -3.44
C ASP A 34 -3.42 12.91 -4.73
N GLY A 35 -4.41 12.01 -4.73
CA GLY A 35 -4.90 11.29 -5.89
C GLY A 35 -3.79 10.73 -6.78
N ARG A 36 -3.76 11.21 -8.04
CA ARG A 36 -2.81 10.75 -9.07
C ARG A 36 -1.45 11.46 -9.03
N ASN A 37 -1.28 12.44 -8.15
CA ASN A 37 0.03 13.05 -7.90
C ASN A 37 0.93 12.10 -7.10
N ILE A 38 0.33 11.15 -6.36
CA ILE A 38 1.04 10.06 -5.70
C ILE A 38 1.48 9.02 -6.75
N PRO A 39 2.78 8.63 -6.81
CA PRO A 39 3.22 7.60 -7.74
C PRO A 39 2.41 6.31 -7.59
N LEU A 40 2.08 5.66 -8.71
CA LEU A 40 1.30 4.41 -8.69
C LEU A 40 1.92 3.35 -7.78
N LEU A 41 3.24 3.15 -7.87
CA LEU A 41 3.94 2.17 -7.04
C LEU A 41 3.90 2.53 -5.54
N SER A 42 3.82 3.82 -5.19
CA SER A 42 3.60 4.24 -3.80
C SER A 42 2.20 3.89 -3.31
N ARG A 43 1.16 4.08 -4.14
CA ARG A 43 -0.22 3.68 -3.83
C ARG A 43 -0.34 2.15 -3.67
N ILE A 44 0.38 1.37 -4.48
CA ILE A 44 0.47 -0.09 -4.34
C ILE A 44 1.12 -0.50 -3.01
N ILE A 45 2.26 0.12 -2.66
CA ILE A 45 2.93 -0.14 -1.37
C ILE A 45 2.02 0.23 -0.20
N ALA A 46 1.32 1.37 -0.25
CA ALA A 46 0.43 1.81 0.82
C ALA A 46 -0.68 0.80 1.14
N VAL A 47 -1.27 0.18 0.09
CA VAL A 47 -2.27 -0.89 0.24
C VAL A 47 -1.64 -2.15 0.86
N ALA A 48 -0.49 -2.58 0.35
CA ALA A 48 0.20 -3.76 0.88
C ALA A 48 0.65 -3.58 2.35
N ASP A 49 1.22 -2.42 2.67
CA ASP A 49 1.68 -2.05 4.02
C ASP A 49 0.50 -1.97 5.01
N SER A 50 -0.62 -1.36 4.61
CA SER A 50 -1.82 -1.30 5.44
C SER A 50 -2.39 -2.69 5.74
N TYR A 51 -2.41 -3.57 4.72
CA TYR A 51 -2.85 -4.95 4.91
C TYR A 51 -1.95 -5.73 5.86
N ASP A 52 -0.63 -5.65 5.69
CA ASP A 52 0.34 -6.30 6.57
C ASP A 52 0.20 -5.81 8.02
N ALA A 53 0.13 -4.48 8.21
CA ALA A 53 -0.08 -3.88 9.52
C ALA A 53 -1.37 -4.38 10.21
N ILE A 54 -2.49 -4.44 9.49
CA ILE A 54 -3.79 -4.87 10.03
C ILE A 54 -3.83 -6.39 10.28
N SER A 55 -3.23 -7.18 9.39
CA SER A 55 -3.25 -8.64 9.46
C SER A 55 -2.29 -9.20 10.51
N MET A 56 -1.15 -8.54 10.75
CA MET A 56 -0.16 -8.93 11.76
C MET A 56 -0.46 -8.40 13.17
N HIS A 57 -1.27 -7.34 13.33
CA HIS A 57 -1.60 -6.76 14.64
C HIS A 57 -2.63 -7.57 15.45
N ARG A 58 -2.25 -8.76 15.95
CA ARG A 58 -2.96 -9.44 17.06
C ARG A 58 -2.03 -10.36 17.87
N HIS A 59 -1.10 -9.78 18.63
CA HIS A 59 -0.31 -10.53 19.61
C HIS A 59 -1.10 -11.10 20.80
N TYR A 60 -2.43 -10.93 20.89
CA TYR A 60 -3.23 -11.52 21.96
C TYR A 60 -4.60 -12.12 21.56
N SER A 61 -4.99 -12.13 20.27
CA SER A 61 -6.33 -12.61 19.88
C SER A 61 -6.43 -13.18 18.44
N GLY A 62 -5.49 -14.06 18.06
CA GLY A 62 -5.52 -14.80 16.78
C GLY A 62 -5.31 -13.90 15.55
N ALA A 63 -4.88 -14.43 14.41
CA ALA A 63 -4.75 -13.62 13.19
C ALA A 63 -6.07 -12.92 12.85
N THR A 64 -6.03 -11.64 12.47
CA THR A 64 -7.20 -11.00 11.85
C THR A 64 -7.47 -11.74 10.54
N SER A 65 -8.69 -12.25 10.35
CA SER A 65 -9.03 -12.92 9.08
C SER A 65 -8.87 -11.93 7.92
N HIS A 66 -8.46 -12.44 6.75
CA HIS A 66 -8.34 -11.62 5.53
C HIS A 66 -9.60 -10.79 5.29
N ALA A 67 -10.79 -11.39 5.47
CA ALA A 67 -12.06 -10.70 5.36
C ALA A 67 -12.17 -9.47 6.28
N ARG A 68 -11.71 -9.56 7.53
CA ARG A 68 -11.74 -8.43 8.47
C ARG A 68 -10.69 -7.37 8.14
N ALA A 69 -9.52 -7.77 7.65
CA ALA A 69 -8.51 -6.81 7.19
C ALA A 69 -9.05 -5.99 6.00
N LEU A 70 -9.64 -6.68 5.02
CA LEU A 70 -10.26 -6.03 3.86
C LEU A 70 -11.44 -5.14 4.26
N GLU A 71 -12.27 -5.54 5.23
CA GLU A 71 -13.35 -4.68 5.74
C GLU A 71 -12.83 -3.35 6.31
N ILE A 72 -11.73 -3.39 7.06
CA ILE A 72 -11.08 -2.17 7.58
C ILE A 72 -10.53 -1.34 6.41
N MET A 73 -9.82 -1.96 5.48
CA MET A 73 -9.22 -1.24 4.33
C MET A 73 -10.29 -0.61 3.43
N ARG A 74 -11.44 -1.24 3.23
CA ARG A 74 -12.58 -0.64 2.50
C ARG A 74 -13.10 0.62 3.15
N SER A 75 -13.04 0.72 4.49
CA SER A 75 -13.41 1.96 5.20
C SER A 75 -12.37 3.09 5.01
N GLU A 76 -11.17 2.75 4.57
CA GLU A 76 -10.07 3.69 4.24
C GLU A 76 -10.00 4.00 2.72
N SER A 77 -10.86 3.38 1.90
CA SER A 77 -10.87 3.55 0.44
C SER A 77 -11.33 4.94 0.03
N GLY A 78 -10.60 5.56 -0.89
CA GLY A 78 -10.89 6.90 -1.40
C GLY A 78 -10.38 8.04 -0.49
N THR A 79 -9.93 7.73 0.73
CA THR A 79 -9.30 8.70 1.64
C THR A 79 -7.82 8.39 1.80
N LYS A 80 -7.48 7.28 2.45
CA LYS A 80 -6.09 6.86 2.62
C LYS A 80 -5.61 5.98 1.48
N LEU A 81 -6.45 5.05 1.04
CA LEU A 81 -6.10 4.05 0.04
C LEU A 81 -6.75 4.35 -1.31
N ASP A 82 -6.03 4.03 -2.38
CA ASP A 82 -6.54 4.10 -3.74
C ASP A 82 -7.57 2.98 -4.00
N PRO A 83 -8.83 3.31 -4.35
CA PRO A 83 -9.84 2.30 -4.66
C PRO A 83 -9.42 1.36 -5.79
N GLU A 84 -8.80 1.86 -6.85
CA GLU A 84 -8.43 1.05 -8.02
C GLU A 84 -7.38 -0.01 -7.63
N VAL A 85 -6.45 0.36 -6.75
CA VAL A 85 -5.41 -0.55 -6.24
C VAL A 85 -5.98 -1.54 -5.22
N LEU A 86 -6.86 -1.07 -4.34
CA LEU A 86 -7.50 -1.92 -3.33
C LEU A 86 -8.34 -3.01 -3.99
N ASP A 87 -9.13 -2.67 -5.02
CA ASP A 87 -9.96 -3.64 -5.73
C ASP A 87 -9.12 -4.78 -6.33
N VAL A 88 -8.00 -4.43 -7.01
CA VAL A 88 -7.08 -5.44 -7.57
C VAL A 88 -6.42 -6.28 -6.47
N PHE A 89 -6.06 -5.65 -5.35
CA PHE A 89 -5.49 -6.36 -4.21
C PHE A 89 -6.48 -7.36 -3.61
N GLU A 90 -7.75 -6.99 -3.46
CA GLU A 90 -8.82 -7.87 -2.99
C GLU A 90 -9.00 -9.09 -3.89
N ASP A 91 -8.97 -8.89 -5.22
CA ASP A 91 -9.05 -9.99 -6.17
C ASP A 91 -7.89 -10.98 -6.01
N VAL A 92 -6.67 -10.48 -5.81
CA VAL A 92 -5.47 -11.31 -5.59
C VAL A 92 -5.57 -12.11 -4.28
N ILE A 93 -6.03 -11.49 -3.20
CA ILE A 93 -6.17 -12.16 -1.89
C ILE A 93 -7.29 -13.21 -1.91
N ASN A 94 -8.41 -12.93 -2.58
CA ASN A 94 -9.56 -13.83 -2.61
C ASN A 94 -9.40 -14.99 -3.58
N SER A 95 -8.72 -14.78 -4.71
CA SER A 95 -8.60 -15.80 -5.77
C SER A 95 -7.46 -16.80 -5.51
N GLY A 96 -6.54 -16.47 -4.60
CA GLY A 96 -5.20 -17.06 -4.60
C GLY A 96 -4.45 -16.68 -5.89
N PHE A 97 -3.12 -16.75 -5.90
CA PHE A 97 -2.32 -16.43 -7.09
C PHE A 97 -2.61 -17.40 -8.24
N ASN A 98 -3.58 -17.07 -9.11
CA ASN A 98 -3.74 -17.66 -10.43
C ASN A 98 -3.13 -16.70 -11.45
N VAL A 99 -1.80 -16.64 -11.47
CA VAL A 99 -1.09 -16.05 -12.61
C VAL A 99 -1.25 -16.99 -13.80
N HIS A 100 -2.29 -16.76 -14.60
CA HIS A 100 -2.28 -17.21 -15.99
C HIS A 100 -1.33 -16.29 -16.74
N THR A 101 -0.05 -16.66 -16.76
CA THR A 101 0.93 -16.09 -17.70
C THR A 101 1.95 -17.15 -18.06
#